data_AF-A0AAN8VTM7-F1
#
_entry.id   AF-A0AAN8VTM7-F1
#
_cell.length_a   1.000
_cell.length_b   1.000
_cell.length_c   1.000
_cell.angle_alpha   90.00
_cell.angle_beta   90.00
_cell.angle_gamma   90.00
#
_symmetry.space_group_name_H-M   'P 1'
#
loop_
_entity.id
_entity.type
_entity.pdbx_description
1 polymer ?
#
loop_
_entity_poly.entity_id
_entity_poly.type
_entity_poly.pdbx_seq_one_letter_code
_entity_poly.pdbx_strand_id
1 'polypeptide(L)'
;MEELTGLNTKWASTLMSQHLLAAADRYALDRLRLLCEANLCEDVAINTVATTLALAEQHHCFQPKAVCLKFVAVPENLRAVMQTEGFDYLRQSCPTVLTELLEYVARVNEHSVIASRHGNEAILDGSDINGRRVKQRL
;
A
#
# COMPACT_ATOMS: atom_id res chain seq x y z
N MET A 1 21.00 26.40 -4.67
CA MET A 1 22.29 25.77 -4.29
C MET A 1 22.04 25.05 -2.97
N GLU A 2 21.21 24.02 -2.98
CA GLU A 2 21.56 22.57 -2.98
C GLU A 2 21.29 21.96 -1.59
N GLU A 3 20.04 21.52 -1.35
CA GLU A 3 19.71 20.53 -0.30
C GLU A 3 20.08 19.10 -0.76
N LEU A 4 21.19 18.95 -1.50
CA LEU A 4 21.59 17.70 -2.15
C LEU A 4 22.16 16.65 -1.17
N THR A 5 22.55 17.06 0.04
CA THR A 5 23.25 16.19 1.00
C THR A 5 22.31 15.27 1.78
N GLY A 6 21.07 15.71 2.05
CA GLY A 6 20.09 14.94 2.81
C GLY A 6 19.51 13.75 2.05
N LEU A 7 19.17 13.95 0.78
CA LEU A 7 18.61 12.91 -0.10
C LEU A 7 19.61 11.77 -0.36
N ASN A 8 20.89 12.10 -0.52
CA ASN A 8 21.95 11.11 -0.74
C ASN A 8 22.16 10.24 0.50
N THR A 9 22.13 10.84 1.69
CA THR A 9 22.22 10.11 2.96
C THR A 9 21.01 9.19 3.16
N LYS A 10 19.81 9.65 2.79
CA LYS A 10 18.57 8.87 2.93
C LYS A 10 18.53 7.66 2.00
N TRP A 11 18.90 7.82 0.73
CA TRP A 11 19.04 6.70 -0.19
C TRP A 11 20.07 5.70 0.34
N ALA A 12 21.24 6.18 0.74
CA ALA A 12 22.30 5.33 1.26
C ALA A 12 21.85 4.51 2.48
N SER A 13 21.07 5.12 3.39
CA SER A 13 20.48 4.43 4.55
C SER A 13 19.52 3.31 4.13
N THR A 14 18.65 3.58 3.14
CA THR A 14 17.70 2.59 2.62
C THR A 14 18.43 1.41 1.99
N LEU A 15 19.42 1.70 1.14
CA LEU A 15 20.23 0.68 0.48
C LEU A 15 21.04 -0.16 1.48
N MET A 16 21.61 0.48 2.50
CA MET A 16 22.28 -0.22 3.60
C MET A 16 21.31 -1.13 4.35
N SER A 17 20.10 -0.65 4.65
CA SER A 17 19.07 -1.45 5.33
C SER A 17 18.65 -2.66 4.51
N GLN A 18 18.57 -2.54 3.18
CA GLN A 18 18.32 -3.65 2.26
C GLN A 18 19.43 -4.70 2.29
N HIS A 19 20.69 -4.29 2.19
CA HIS A 19 21.84 -5.20 2.28
C HIS A 19 21.93 -5.88 3.65
N LEU A 20 21.65 -5.13 4.71
CA LEU A 20 21.70 -5.62 6.08
C LEU A 20 20.55 -6.59 6.35
N LEU A 21 19.36 -6.38 5.78
CA LEU A 21 18.23 -7.31 5.82
C LEU A 21 18.62 -8.66 5.21
N ALA A 22 19.21 -8.65 4.01
CA ALA A 22 19.65 -9.87 3.33
C ALA A 22 20.72 -10.64 4.11
N ALA A 23 21.66 -9.91 4.73
CA ALA A 23 22.66 -10.52 5.62
C ALA A 23 22.02 -11.07 6.90
N ALA A 24 21.13 -10.31 7.53
CA ALA A 24 20.47 -10.71 8.76
C ALA A 24 19.66 -12.00 8.57
N ASP A 25 18.95 -12.13 7.46
CA ASP A 25 18.24 -13.35 7.10
C ASP A 25 19.20 -14.53 6.89
N ARG A 26 20.26 -14.33 6.10
CA ARG A 26 21.28 -15.37 5.84
C ARG A 26 21.97 -15.89 7.10
N TYR A 27 22.18 -15.04 8.10
CA TYR A 27 22.84 -15.38 9.36
C TYR A 27 21.87 -15.60 10.53
N ALA A 28 20.55 -15.66 10.28
CA ALA A 28 19.50 -15.85 11.29
C ALA A 28 19.60 -14.86 12.47
N LEU A 29 19.85 -13.59 12.16
CA LEU A 29 19.94 -12.49 13.14
C LEU A 29 18.58 -11.81 13.30
N ASP A 30 17.64 -12.46 13.98
CA ASP A 30 16.24 -12.03 14.05
C ASP A 30 16.06 -10.58 14.54
N ARG A 31 16.79 -10.18 15.58
CA ARG A 31 16.70 -8.81 16.11
C ARG A 31 17.16 -7.77 15.09
N LEU A 32 18.22 -8.07 14.33
CA LEU A 32 18.73 -7.16 13.31
C LEU A 32 17.76 -7.09 12.13
N ARG A 33 17.21 -8.24 11.73
CA ARG A 33 16.19 -8.33 10.68
C ARG A 33 15.00 -7.43 11.01
N LEU A 34 14.44 -7.53 12.22
CA LEU A 34 13.30 -6.70 12.65
C LEU A 34 13.61 -5.19 12.60
N LEU A 35 14.83 -4.78 12.94
CA LEU A 35 15.25 -3.38 12.85
C LEU A 35 15.34 -2.90 11.40
N CYS A 36 15.89 -3.74 10.51
CA CYS A 36 15.93 -3.44 9.08
C CYS A 36 14.51 -3.37 8.49
N GLU A 37 13.61 -4.28 8.89
CA GLU A 37 12.21 -4.25 8.47
C GLU A 37 11.53 -2.95 8.90
N ALA A 38 11.71 -2.51 10.14
CA ALA A 38 11.16 -1.24 10.64
C ALA A 38 11.67 -0.03 9.85
N ASN A 39 12.99 0.09 9.66
CA ASN A 39 13.58 1.19 8.89
C ASN A 39 13.05 1.23 7.45
N LEU A 40 12.90 0.07 6.80
CA LEU A 40 12.40 -0.02 5.43
C LEU A 40 10.90 0.30 5.32
N CYS A 41 10.13 0.13 6.41
CA CYS A 41 8.73 0.54 6.47
C CYS A 41 8.57 2.05 6.65
N GLU A 42 9.51 2.71 7.33
CA GLU A 42 9.50 4.17 7.51
C GLU A 42 9.89 4.91 6.21
N ASP A 43 10.80 4.32 5.42
CA ASP A 43 11.39 4.96 4.25
C ASP A 43 10.99 4.31 2.91
N VAL A 44 9.68 4.15 2.69
CA VAL A 44 9.15 3.68 1.40
C VAL A 44 9.13 4.82 0.38
N ALA A 45 9.81 4.64 -0.75
CA ALA A 45 9.86 5.60 -1.85
C ALA A 45 9.66 4.93 -3.22
N ILE A 46 9.21 5.68 -4.22
CA ILE A 46 8.86 5.17 -5.56
C ILE A 46 10.03 4.42 -6.22
N ASN A 47 11.25 4.93 -6.08
CA ASN A 47 12.47 4.38 -6.64
C ASN A 47 12.98 3.12 -5.92
N THR A 48 12.62 2.91 -4.66
CA THR A 48 13.14 1.80 -3.82
C THR A 48 12.09 0.76 -3.48
N VAL A 49 10.79 1.08 -3.57
CA VAL A 49 9.72 0.19 -3.12
C VAL A 49 9.71 -1.15 -3.87
N ALA A 50 10.01 -1.15 -5.17
CA ALA A 50 10.04 -2.38 -5.95
C ALA A 50 11.20 -3.31 -5.55
N THR A 51 12.38 -2.76 -5.24
CA THR A 51 13.53 -3.55 -4.77
C THR A 51 13.33 -4.02 -3.34
N THR A 52 12.79 -3.17 -2.45
CA THR A 52 12.40 -3.56 -1.09
C THR A 52 11.36 -4.67 -1.10
N LEU A 53 10.36 -4.60 -1.98
CA LEU A 53 9.32 -5.62 -2.09
C LEU A 53 9.87 -6.96 -2.59
N ALA A 54 10.80 -6.95 -3.55
CA ALA A 54 11.50 -8.15 -4.00
C ALA A 54 12.32 -8.80 -2.88
N LEU A 55 13.05 -8.00 -2.09
CA LEU A 55 13.82 -8.49 -0.94
C LEU A 55 12.91 -9.04 0.16
N ALA A 56 11.79 -8.37 0.43
CA ALA A 56 10.83 -8.81 1.44
C ALA A 56 10.23 -10.18 1.05
N GLU A 57 9.97 -10.42 -0.23
CA GLU A 57 9.54 -11.73 -0.72
C GLU A 57 10.63 -12.80 -0.55
N GLN A 58 11.85 -12.52 -0.99
CA GLN A 58 12.98 -13.46 -0.95
C GLN A 58 13.35 -13.90 0.46
N HIS A 59 13.25 -12.99 1.43
CA HIS A 59 13.61 -13.23 2.83
C HIS A 59 12.38 -13.50 3.71
N HIS A 60 11.18 -13.63 3.13
CA HIS A 60 9.93 -13.85 3.85
C HIS A 60 9.61 -12.80 4.93
N CYS A 61 9.92 -11.53 4.67
CA CYS A 61 9.67 -10.41 5.58
C CYS A 61 8.26 -9.85 5.37
N PHE A 62 7.33 -10.21 6.26
CA PHE A 62 5.91 -9.87 6.08
C PHE A 62 5.59 -8.39 6.29
N GLN A 63 6.25 -7.71 7.23
CA GLN A 63 5.93 -6.32 7.57
C GLN A 63 6.26 -5.35 6.40
N PRO A 64 7.50 -5.32 5.86
CA PRO A 64 7.81 -4.44 4.74
C PRO A 64 7.01 -4.80 3.48
N LYS A 65 6.73 -6.08 3.25
CA LYS A 65 5.92 -6.53 2.12
C LYS A 65 4.52 -5.91 2.16
N ALA A 66 3.85 -5.98 3.31
CA ALA A 66 2.50 -5.42 3.46
C ALA A 66 2.47 -3.89 3.28
N VAL A 67 3.44 -3.18 3.87
CA VAL A 67 3.55 -1.71 3.73
C VAL A 67 3.83 -1.31 2.28
N CYS A 68 4.76 -2.00 1.61
CA CYS A 68 5.10 -1.76 0.22
C CYS A 68 3.90 -2.04 -0.71
N LEU A 69 3.19 -3.16 -0.53
CA LEU A 69 1.99 -3.47 -1.32
C LEU A 69 0.92 -2.40 -1.17
N LYS A 70 0.67 -1.93 0.06
CA LYS A 70 -0.27 -0.84 0.32
C LYS A 70 0.15 0.47 -0.35
N PHE A 71 1.44 0.81 -0.30
CA PHE A 71 1.96 2.01 -0.95
C PHE A 71 1.83 1.95 -2.47
N VAL A 72 2.19 0.81 -3.07
CA VAL A 72 2.14 0.59 -4.53
C VAL A 72 0.70 0.49 -5.02
N ALA A 73 -0.24 0.00 -4.22
CA ALA A 73 -1.64 -0.15 -4.61
C ALA A 73 -2.36 1.19 -4.91
N VAL A 74 -1.80 2.33 -4.49
CA VAL A 74 -2.32 3.65 -4.87
C VAL A 74 -2.08 3.86 -6.37
N PRO A 75 -3.10 4.19 -7.19
CA PRO A 75 -2.95 4.24 -8.65
C PRO A 75 -1.85 5.16 -9.17
N GLU A 76 -1.64 6.31 -8.51
CA GLU A 76 -0.56 7.24 -8.86
C GLU A 76 0.82 6.66 -8.59
N ASN A 77 1.00 6.03 -7.43
CA ASN A 77 2.24 5.36 -7.06
C ASN A 77 2.50 4.16 -7.96
N LEU A 78 1.50 3.33 -8.22
CA LEU A 78 1.62 2.18 -9.12
C LEU A 78 2.17 2.62 -10.48
N ARG A 79 1.57 3.65 -11.07
CA ARG A 79 1.98 4.18 -12.38
C ARG A 79 3.43 4.68 -12.36
N ALA A 80 3.85 5.35 -11.29
CA ALA A 80 5.22 5.83 -11.16
C ALA A 80 6.22 4.68 -10.94
N VAL A 81 5.87 3.71 -10.09
CA VAL A 81 6.71 2.53 -9.80
C VAL A 81 6.91 1.69 -11.05
N MET A 82 5.87 1.50 -11.87
CA MET A 82 5.96 0.76 -13.14
C MET A 82 6.92 1.39 -14.16
N GLN A 83 7.31 2.66 -13.98
CA GLN A 83 8.30 3.34 -14.83
C GLN A 83 9.73 3.22 -14.30
N THR A 84 9.94 2.55 -13.15
CA THR A 84 11.26 2.38 -12.54
C THR A 84 11.92 1.07 -12.98
N GLU A 85 13.24 1.10 -13.14
CA GLU A 85 14.04 -0.12 -13.39
C GLU A 85 13.88 -1.17 -12.28
N GLY A 86 13.63 -0.70 -11.05
CA GLY A 86 13.35 -1.57 -9.90
C GLY A 86 12.10 -2.44 -10.10
N PHE A 87 11.10 -1.96 -10.84
CA PHE A 87 9.90 -2.73 -11.14
C PHE A 87 10.17 -3.82 -12.20
N ASP A 88 11.01 -3.54 -13.20
CA ASP A 88 11.45 -4.57 -14.15
C ASP A 88 12.25 -5.67 -13.46
N TYR A 89 13.09 -5.31 -12.48
CA TYR A 89 13.78 -6.27 -11.63
C TYR A 89 12.80 -7.10 -10.79
N LEU A 90 11.80 -6.47 -10.16
CA LEU A 90 10.77 -7.15 -9.38
C LEU A 90 10.02 -8.18 -10.25
N ARG A 91 9.63 -7.79 -11.47
CA ARG A 91 8.93 -8.67 -12.43
C ARG A 91 9.75 -9.90 -12.79
N GLN A 92 11.06 -9.76 -12.95
CA GLN A 92 11.96 -10.86 -13.30
C GLN A 92 12.27 -11.75 -12.10
N SER A 93 12.45 -11.16 -10.92
CA SER A 93 12.92 -11.85 -9.73
C SER A 93 11.81 -12.55 -8.96
N CYS A 94 10.63 -11.91 -8.86
CA CYS A 94 9.53 -12.34 -8.00
C CYS A 94 8.16 -12.15 -8.71
N PRO A 95 7.83 -12.96 -9.74
CA PRO A 95 6.57 -12.79 -10.49
C PRO A 95 5.31 -13.04 -9.63
N THR A 96 5.42 -13.85 -8.57
CA THR A 96 4.33 -14.12 -7.61
C THR A 96 3.85 -12.87 -6.88
N VAL A 97 4.77 -11.93 -6.61
CA VAL A 97 4.44 -10.66 -5.97
C VAL A 97 3.55 -9.80 -6.86
N LEU A 98 3.68 -9.90 -8.18
CA LEU A 98 2.82 -9.16 -9.11
C LEU A 98 1.38 -9.67 -9.06
N THR A 99 1.19 -10.99 -8.98
CA THR A 99 -0.14 -11.57 -8.79
C THR A 99 -0.76 -11.14 -7.47
N GLU A 100 0.01 -11.14 -6.38
CA GLU A 100 -0.48 -10.64 -5.09
C GLU A 100 -0.82 -9.14 -5.12
N LEU A 101 -0.01 -8.33 -5.79
CA LEU A 101 -0.28 -6.90 -5.95
C LEU A 101 -1.58 -6.66 -6.73
N LEU A 102 -1.83 -7.43 -7.80
CA LEU A 102 -3.07 -7.35 -8.57
C LEU A 102 -4.29 -7.74 -7.72
N GLU A 103 -4.20 -8.83 -6.95
CA GLU A 103 -5.25 -9.24 -6.00
C GLU A 103 -5.49 -8.17 -4.94
N TYR A 104 -4.42 -7.57 -4.40
CA TYR A 104 -4.51 -6.51 -3.41
C TYR A 104 -5.21 -5.27 -3.98
N VAL A 105 -4.83 -4.82 -5.18
CA VAL A 105 -5.46 -3.69 -5.87
C VAL A 105 -6.95 -3.96 -6.15
N ALA A 106 -7.30 -5.17 -6.59
CA ALA A 106 -8.68 -5.57 -6.83
C ALA A 106 -9.53 -5.46 -5.55
N ARG A 107 -9.02 -5.97 -4.42
CA ARG A 107 -9.70 -5.90 -3.12
C ARG A 107 -9.87 -4.47 -2.60
N VAL A 108 -8.86 -3.61 -2.78
CA VAL A 108 -8.93 -2.20 -2.31
C VAL A 108 -10.00 -1.42 -3.08
N ASN A 109 -10.21 -1.71 -4.36
CA ASN A 109 -11.26 -1.06 -5.16
C ASN A 109 -12.68 -1.39 -4.66
N GLU A 110 -12.94 -2.60 -4.19
CA GLU A 110 -14.26 -3.03 -3.71
C GLU A 110 -14.75 -2.26 -2.48
N HIS A 111 -13.84 -1.86 -1.58
CA HIS A 111 -14.17 -1.05 -0.41
C HIS A 111 -14.55 0.40 -0.76
N SER A 112 -14.13 0.90 -1.93
CA SER A 112 -14.54 2.23 -2.43
C SER A 112 -15.99 2.23 -2.95
N VAL A 113 -16.42 1.14 -3.57
CA VAL A 113 -17.76 1.01 -4.16
C VAL A 113 -18.87 0.94 -3.10
N ILE A 114 -18.58 0.42 -1.91
CA ILE A 114 -19.56 0.36 -0.81
C ILE A 114 -19.69 1.72 -0.11
N ALA A 115 -18.61 2.49 0.01
CA ALA A 115 -18.63 3.83 0.59
C ALA A 115 -19.44 4.83 -0.26
N SER A 116 -19.51 4.64 -1.58
CA SER A 116 -20.30 5.53 -2.47
C SER A 116 -21.80 5.24 -2.49
N ARG A 117 -22.28 4.15 -1.88
CA ARG A 117 -23.72 3.79 -1.87
C ARG A 117 -24.56 4.50 -0.80
N HIS A 118 -23.94 5.24 0.13
CA HIS A 118 -24.67 5.95 1.18
C HIS A 118 -24.92 7.44 0.87
N GLY A 119 -24.57 7.92 -0.35
CA GLY A 119 -24.61 9.34 -0.69
C GLY A 119 -25.81 9.83 -1.49
N ASN A 120 -26.49 8.99 -2.26
CA ASN A 120 -27.51 9.46 -3.22
C ASN A 120 -28.69 8.47 -3.32
N GLU A 121 -29.59 8.48 -2.34
CA GLU A 121 -30.98 8.06 -2.55
C GLU A 121 -31.91 9.06 -1.86
N ALA A 122 -31.94 10.28 -2.42
CA ALA A 122 -33.03 11.22 -2.20
C ALA A 122 -34.13 10.91 -3.22
N ILE A 123 -35.01 9.96 -2.88
CA ILE A 123 -36.36 9.90 -3.47
C ILE A 123 -37.35 9.94 -2.31
N LEU A 124 -38.07 11.06 -2.27
CA LEU A 124 -39.12 11.40 -1.32
C LEU A 124 -40.29 10.42 -1.49
N ASP A 125 -40.67 9.68 -0.44
CA ASP A 125 -42.02 9.15 -0.33
C ASP A 125 -42.62 9.60 1.00
N GLY A 126 -43.38 10.69 0.90
CA GLY A 126 -44.17 11.22 2.00
C GLY A 126 -45.42 10.38 2.17
N SER A 127 -45.38 9.43 3.10
CA SER A 127 -46.55 8.67 3.55
C SER A 127 -46.70 8.80 5.07
N ASP A 128 -47.62 9.66 5.48
CA ASP A 128 -47.96 9.91 6.89
C ASP A 128 -48.81 8.74 7.44
N ILE A 129 -48.28 8.02 8.43
CA ILE A 129 -48.87 6.77 8.97
C ILE A 129 -50.04 7.01 9.95
N ASN A 130 -50.41 8.25 10.24
CA ASN A 130 -51.49 8.52 11.19
C ASN A 130 -52.84 8.77 10.51
N GLY A 131 -53.51 7.66 10.18
CA GLY A 131 -54.90 7.61 9.69
C GLY A 131 -55.95 8.06 10.70
N ARG A 132 -56.00 9.35 11.06
CA ARG A 132 -57.16 9.95 11.76
C ARG A 132 -57.80 11.05 10.93
N ARG A 133 -58.89 10.67 10.26
CA ARG A 133 -59.81 11.57 9.56
C ARG A 133 -60.61 12.38 10.60
N VAL A 134 -60.26 13.65 10.80
CA VAL A 134 -61.07 14.57 11.60
C VAL A 134 -62.21 15.10 10.73
N LYS A 135 -63.46 14.78 11.09
CA LYS A 135 -64.66 15.34 10.45
C LYS A 135 -64.87 16.78 10.95
N GLN A 136 -64.91 17.74 10.03
CA GLN A 136 -65.41 19.09 10.29
C GLN A 136 -66.89 19.02 10.68
N ARG A 137 -67.26 19.62 11.81
CA ARG A 137 -68.66 19.92 12.17
C ARG A 137 -68.94 21.38 11.77
N LEU A 138 -70.12 21.61 11.18
CA LEU A 138 -70.73 22.93 11.03
C LEU A 138 -70.94 23.58 12.41
#